data_AF-A0A3P9P3K0-F1
#
_entry.id   AF-A0A3P9P3K0-F1
#
_cell.length_a   1.000
_cell.length_b   1.000
_cell.length_c   1.000
_cell.angle_alpha   90.00
_cell.angle_beta   90.00
_cell.angle_gamma   90.00
#
_symmetry.space_group_name_H-M   'P 1'
#
loop_
_entity.id
_entity.type
_entity.pdbx_description
1 polymer ?
#
loop_
_entity_poly.entity_id
_entity_poly.type
_entity_poly.pdbx_seq_one_letter_code
_entity_poly.pdbx_strand_id
1 'polypeptide(L)'
;MVDVSKWPLFSLLSIEERATVRQACVFGTSANEAIYVTQENDVYVFGLNCSGCLGTGDSVSTIVPKKLDFLQGKKIVSLSYGSGPHVLLASEDGQLFAWGHNGYSQLGNGTTNPGFSAVAITVNLQNKKVMEVACGSHHSLALTHDGEVFAWGYNNCGQVGSGSTANQPYPRKVCSSLQGKTTVSITCGQASSMALVDNGEIYGWGYNGNGQLGTGNNGNQLSPCRLTTLQGLCIQQIVSGYGHCLALTDEGLLFAWGANTYGQLGTGNKNNHLSPVQIMADKERVVEIAACHSTHTSAVRTSSGQVYMWGQCRGQLISCPRLTHLSSTDDVFACFATPPVTWRLVSMEYDDFKTISEALREEFDCPDTSDLKFSVDGKYIYVHKAVLKIRCEHFRLMFRSQWTEDQQEVIEIGQFSYSVYRSFLQFLYTDAVDLPPEDAIGLLDLATSYCENHLKRLCQQIIKRGITVENAFTLLSAAIRYDAEDLEEFCFKFCVNHMTRVTQTTAFWEVDGVMLKEFISRASRCGAFKN
;
A
#
# COMPACT_ATOMS: atom_id res chain seq x y z
N MET A 1 6.39 3.85 -7.03
CA MET A 1 5.00 4.29 -6.88
C MET A 1 4.43 3.65 -5.63
N VAL A 2 3.86 4.45 -4.72
CA VAL A 2 3.24 3.91 -3.50
C VAL A 2 1.90 3.30 -3.88
N ASP A 3 1.56 2.14 -3.30
CA ASP A 3 0.32 1.41 -3.59
C ASP A 3 -0.51 1.32 -2.30
N VAL A 4 -1.73 1.85 -2.31
CA VAL A 4 -2.65 1.75 -1.16
C VAL A 4 -2.96 0.32 -0.76
N SER A 5 -2.84 -0.65 -1.67
CA SER A 5 -3.10 -2.07 -1.41
C SER A 5 -2.18 -2.68 -0.34
N LYS A 6 -1.05 -2.01 -0.04
CA LYS A 6 -0.13 -2.40 1.04
C LYS A 6 -0.78 -2.32 2.43
N TRP A 7 -1.78 -1.45 2.60
CA TRP A 7 -2.58 -1.42 3.82
C TRP A 7 -3.79 -2.35 3.67
N PRO A 8 -3.93 -3.38 4.52
CA PRO A 8 -4.99 -4.38 4.39
C PRO A 8 -6.40 -3.79 4.32
N LEU A 9 -6.65 -2.63 4.95
CA LEU A 9 -7.97 -1.99 4.92
C LEU A 9 -8.43 -1.67 3.48
N PHE A 10 -7.52 -1.25 2.59
CA PHE A 10 -7.83 -0.94 1.19
C PHE A 10 -8.08 -2.17 0.32
N SER A 11 -7.88 -3.39 0.83
CA SER A 11 -8.31 -4.61 0.12
C SER A 11 -9.83 -4.74 0.03
N LEU A 12 -10.57 -3.97 0.85
CA LEU A 12 -12.03 -3.92 0.84
C LEU A 12 -12.61 -3.13 -0.35
N LEU A 13 -11.80 -2.28 -0.99
CA LEU A 13 -12.20 -1.52 -2.17
C LEU A 13 -12.10 -2.39 -3.44
N SER A 14 -12.92 -2.10 -4.43
CA SER A 14 -12.74 -2.66 -5.78
C SER A 14 -11.46 -2.14 -6.45
N ILE A 15 -11.02 -2.79 -7.53
CA ILE A 15 -9.85 -2.33 -8.30
C ILE A 15 -10.10 -0.93 -8.89
N GLU A 16 -11.32 -0.68 -9.37
CA GLU A 16 -11.75 0.60 -9.92
C GLU A 16 -11.73 1.71 -8.87
N GLU A 17 -12.31 1.46 -7.68
CA GLU A 17 -12.30 2.45 -6.60
C GLU A 17 -10.87 2.74 -6.11
N ARG A 18 -10.03 1.70 -5.95
CA ARG A 18 -8.61 1.91 -5.62
C ARG A 18 -7.90 2.78 -6.64
N ALA A 19 -8.24 2.62 -7.93
CA ALA A 19 -7.66 3.41 -8.99
C ALA A 19 -8.08 4.89 -8.95
N THR A 20 -9.15 5.23 -8.23
CA THR A 20 -9.52 6.64 -8.01
C THR A 20 -8.76 7.28 -6.87
N VAL A 21 -8.07 6.51 -6.02
CA VAL A 21 -7.43 7.03 -4.80
C VAL A 21 -6.21 7.86 -5.16
N ARG A 22 -6.27 9.17 -4.85
CA ARG A 22 -5.18 10.13 -5.04
C ARG A 22 -4.34 10.29 -3.77
N GLN A 23 -4.98 10.32 -2.61
CA GLN A 23 -4.28 10.42 -1.32
C GLN A 23 -4.91 9.50 -0.28
N ALA A 24 -4.13 9.02 0.67
CA ALA A 24 -4.61 8.13 1.72
C ALA A 24 -3.87 8.35 3.04
N CYS A 25 -4.61 8.18 4.14
CA CYS A 25 -4.09 8.13 5.49
C CYS A 25 -4.72 6.95 6.23
N VAL A 26 -3.89 6.04 6.74
CA VAL A 26 -4.31 4.93 7.60
C VAL A 26 -3.82 5.20 9.00
N PHE A 27 -4.72 5.14 9.97
CA PHE A 27 -4.44 5.62 11.31
C PHE A 27 -5.16 4.80 12.38
N GLY A 28 -5.00 5.22 13.63
CA GLY A 28 -5.57 4.55 14.80
C GLY A 28 -4.63 3.54 15.44
N THR A 29 -4.99 3.10 16.65
CA THR A 29 -4.15 2.22 17.49
C THR A 29 -3.94 0.84 16.88
N SER A 30 -4.82 0.43 15.96
CA SER A 30 -4.77 -0.85 15.27
C SER A 30 -4.63 -0.70 13.75
N ALA A 31 -4.41 0.51 13.24
CA ALA A 31 -4.41 0.83 11.80
C ALA A 31 -5.68 0.36 11.07
N ASN A 32 -6.84 0.52 11.69
CA ASN A 32 -8.12 0.04 11.18
C ASN A 32 -9.04 1.19 10.75
N GLU A 33 -8.51 2.40 10.64
CA GLU A 33 -9.21 3.62 10.28
C GLU A 33 -8.51 4.22 9.07
N ALA A 34 -9.28 4.60 8.04
CA ALA A 34 -8.73 5.25 6.86
C ALA A 34 -9.56 6.46 6.44
N ILE A 35 -8.84 7.48 5.99
CA ILE A 35 -9.35 8.60 5.22
C ILE A 35 -8.61 8.59 3.88
N TYR A 36 -9.33 8.68 2.78
CA TYR A 36 -8.72 8.80 1.45
C TYR A 36 -9.42 9.87 0.62
N VAL A 37 -8.67 10.43 -0.32
CA VAL A 37 -9.10 11.48 -1.25
C VAL A 37 -9.04 10.90 -2.65
N THR A 38 -10.10 11.04 -3.43
CA THR A 38 -10.13 10.59 -4.82
C THR A 38 -9.49 11.61 -5.77
N GLN A 39 -9.30 11.24 -7.03
CA GLN A 39 -8.85 12.15 -8.09
C GLN A 39 -9.81 13.35 -8.28
N GLU A 40 -11.10 13.16 -8.00
CA GLU A 40 -12.12 14.22 -8.04
C GLU A 40 -12.11 15.13 -6.78
N ASN A 41 -11.17 14.90 -5.85
CA ASN A 41 -11.07 15.54 -4.53
C ASN A 41 -12.24 15.24 -3.59
N ASP A 42 -12.95 14.14 -3.81
CA ASP A 42 -13.92 13.65 -2.83
C ASP A 42 -13.21 12.93 -1.69
N VAL A 43 -13.64 13.19 -0.46
CA VAL A 43 -13.05 12.58 0.74
C VAL A 43 -13.95 11.47 1.25
N TYR A 44 -13.37 10.30 1.44
CA TYR A 44 -14.04 9.10 1.92
C TYR A 44 -13.38 8.57 3.18
N VAL A 45 -14.19 7.92 4.02
CA VAL A 45 -13.76 7.32 5.28
C VAL A 45 -14.36 5.95 5.48
N PHE A 46 -13.60 5.08 6.14
CA PHE A 46 -14.07 3.78 6.58
C PHE A 46 -13.13 3.20 7.64
N GLY A 47 -13.62 2.21 8.37
CA GLY A 47 -12.90 1.55 9.45
C GLY A 47 -13.62 1.58 10.79
N LEU A 48 -12.84 1.49 11.86
CA LEU A 48 -13.31 1.66 13.23
C LEU A 48 -13.66 3.12 13.53
N ASN A 49 -14.69 3.34 14.35
CA ASN A 49 -15.18 4.68 14.69
C ASN A 49 -15.37 4.87 16.20
N CYS A 50 -14.41 4.41 17.01
CA CYS A 50 -14.53 4.31 18.48
C CYS A 50 -14.64 5.67 19.22
N SER A 51 -14.43 6.80 18.54
CA SER A 51 -14.55 8.15 19.12
C SER A 51 -15.06 9.18 18.12
N GLY A 52 -15.81 8.77 17.09
CA GLY A 52 -16.22 9.67 16.01
C GLY A 52 -15.06 10.08 15.10
N CYS A 53 -13.95 9.34 15.11
CA CYS A 53 -12.74 9.64 14.35
C CYS A 53 -12.90 9.53 12.83
N LEU A 54 -13.98 8.91 12.35
CA LEU A 54 -14.34 8.94 10.92
C LEU A 54 -15.08 10.22 10.53
N GLY A 55 -15.62 11.00 11.47
CA GLY A 55 -16.31 12.27 11.17
C GLY A 55 -17.68 12.10 10.50
N THR A 56 -18.29 10.92 10.60
CA THR A 56 -19.56 10.53 9.93
C THR A 56 -20.83 11.04 10.62
N GLY A 57 -20.71 11.79 11.72
CA GLY A 57 -21.84 12.23 12.55
C GLY A 57 -22.33 11.21 13.57
N ASP A 58 -21.68 10.05 13.65
CA ASP A 58 -21.97 8.97 14.57
C ASP A 58 -20.68 8.32 15.11
N SER A 59 -20.83 7.30 15.95
CA SER A 59 -19.74 6.44 16.44
C SER A 59 -19.78 5.04 15.83
N VAL A 60 -20.43 4.88 14.67
CA VAL A 60 -20.67 3.58 14.04
C VAL A 60 -19.50 3.27 13.11
N SER A 61 -18.88 2.11 13.32
CA SER A 61 -17.80 1.62 12.45
C SER A 61 -18.39 1.10 11.14
N THR A 62 -17.67 1.27 10.04
CA THR A 62 -18.12 0.84 8.70
C THR A 62 -16.98 0.26 7.91
N ILE A 63 -17.20 -0.86 7.22
CA ILE A 63 -16.23 -1.39 6.25
C ILE A 63 -16.49 -0.87 4.83
N VAL A 64 -17.63 -0.22 4.62
CA VAL A 64 -18.02 0.41 3.36
C VAL A 64 -17.61 1.89 3.42
N PRO A 65 -16.89 2.41 2.41
CA PRO A 65 -16.55 3.82 2.31
C PRO A 65 -17.77 4.71 2.40
N LYS A 66 -17.70 5.72 3.27
CA LYS A 66 -18.67 6.80 3.37
C LYS A 66 -18.02 8.10 2.92
N LYS A 67 -18.69 8.82 2.03
CA LYS A 67 -18.28 10.15 1.59
C LYS A 67 -18.50 11.17 2.70
N LEU A 68 -17.56 12.10 2.88
CA LEU A 68 -17.68 13.24 3.78
C LEU A 68 -18.13 14.48 3.00
N ASP A 69 -19.44 14.65 2.86
CA ASP A 69 -20.03 15.71 2.00
C ASP A 69 -19.63 17.14 2.42
N PHE A 70 -19.31 17.36 3.69
CA PHE A 70 -18.87 18.69 4.17
C PHE A 70 -17.48 19.10 3.65
N LEU A 71 -16.68 18.16 3.11
CA LEU A 71 -15.39 18.42 2.45
C LEU A 71 -15.52 18.50 0.92
N GLN A 72 -16.74 18.41 0.37
CA GLN A 72 -16.93 18.44 -1.07
C GLN A 72 -16.34 19.71 -1.69
N GLY A 73 -15.52 19.53 -2.73
CA GLY A 73 -14.84 20.62 -3.43
C GLY A 73 -13.67 21.24 -2.66
N LYS A 74 -13.29 20.71 -1.48
CA LYS A 74 -12.09 21.13 -0.75
C LYS A 74 -10.91 20.25 -1.16
N LYS A 75 -9.86 20.87 -1.68
CA LYS A 75 -8.59 20.18 -1.90
C LYS A 75 -7.83 20.08 -0.57
N ILE A 76 -7.48 18.86 -0.17
CA ILE A 76 -6.80 18.59 1.09
C ILE A 76 -5.29 18.79 0.90
N VAL A 77 -4.66 19.55 1.80
CA VAL A 77 -3.20 19.81 1.74
C VAL A 77 -2.44 19.17 2.89
N SER A 78 -3.08 18.99 4.04
CA SER A 78 -2.46 18.34 5.20
C SER A 78 -3.51 17.63 6.04
N LEU A 79 -3.16 16.47 6.57
CA LEU A 79 -4.01 15.66 7.44
C LEU A 79 -3.11 15.00 8.49
N SER A 80 -3.52 15.12 9.75
CA SER A 80 -2.84 14.47 10.86
C SER A 80 -3.86 13.93 11.86
N TYR A 81 -3.47 12.91 12.62
CA TYR A 81 -4.32 12.26 13.60
C TYR A 81 -3.57 12.03 14.91
N GLY A 82 -4.27 11.96 16.03
CA GLY A 82 -3.69 11.59 17.33
C GLY A 82 -4.04 10.18 17.80
N SER A 83 -3.50 9.79 18.95
CA SER A 83 -3.63 8.43 19.50
C SER A 83 -4.98 8.14 20.18
N GLY A 84 -5.59 9.10 20.88
CA GLY A 84 -7.00 8.98 21.27
C GLY A 84 -7.80 9.62 20.16
N PRO A 85 -8.26 8.86 19.15
CA PRO A 85 -8.17 9.31 17.76
C PRO A 85 -9.00 10.57 17.54
N HIS A 86 -8.28 11.65 17.23
CA HIS A 86 -8.80 12.91 16.73
C HIS A 86 -8.07 13.21 15.44
N VAL A 87 -8.75 13.87 14.51
CA VAL A 87 -8.22 14.18 13.18
C VAL A 87 -8.21 15.69 13.02
N LEU A 88 -7.11 16.21 12.48
CA LEU A 88 -7.01 17.56 11.94
C LEU A 88 -6.83 17.47 10.44
N LEU A 89 -7.51 18.36 9.73
CA LEU A 89 -7.44 18.44 8.29
C LEU A 89 -7.34 19.91 7.87
N ALA A 90 -6.36 20.22 7.03
CA ALA A 90 -6.20 21.52 6.40
C ALA A 90 -6.49 21.42 4.89
N SER A 91 -7.29 22.36 4.39
CA SER A 91 -7.60 22.50 2.97
C SER A 91 -6.76 23.60 2.29
N GLU A 92 -6.69 23.58 0.96
CA GLU A 92 -5.86 24.49 0.14
C GLU A 92 -6.25 25.96 0.28
N ASP A 93 -7.50 26.25 0.61
CA ASP A 93 -8.00 27.59 0.94
C ASP A 93 -7.62 28.06 2.36
N GLY A 94 -6.95 27.21 3.13
CA GLY A 94 -6.42 27.52 4.46
C GLY A 94 -7.36 27.22 5.61
N GLN A 95 -8.52 26.60 5.37
CA GLN A 95 -9.45 26.23 6.43
C GLN A 95 -8.93 25.02 7.22
N LEU A 96 -9.17 25.03 8.52
CA LEU A 96 -8.82 23.94 9.44
C LEU A 96 -10.09 23.28 9.97
N PHE A 97 -10.16 21.96 9.86
CA PHE A 97 -11.25 21.13 10.38
C PHE A 97 -10.72 20.16 11.44
N ALA A 98 -11.53 19.91 12.47
CA ALA A 98 -11.21 18.95 13.52
C ALA A 98 -12.42 18.09 13.91
N TRP A 99 -12.20 16.80 14.16
CA TRP A 99 -13.19 15.87 14.72
C TRP A 99 -12.55 14.70 15.48
N GLY A 100 -13.38 13.87 16.11
CA GLY A 100 -12.99 12.70 16.89
C GLY A 100 -12.98 12.96 18.39
N HIS A 101 -12.09 12.27 19.09
CA HIS A 101 -11.95 12.36 20.54
C HIS A 101 -11.58 13.79 20.99
N ASN A 102 -12.14 14.29 22.09
CA ASN A 102 -11.89 15.66 22.56
C ASN A 102 -11.69 15.80 24.09
N GLY A 103 -11.38 14.73 24.82
CA GLY A 103 -11.34 14.75 26.29
C GLY A 103 -10.41 15.79 26.92
N TYR A 104 -9.43 16.30 26.16
CA TYR A 104 -8.47 17.31 26.60
C TYR A 104 -8.50 18.59 25.73
N SER A 105 -9.60 18.82 25.03
CA SER A 105 -9.82 19.94 24.11
C SER A 105 -8.92 19.96 22.87
N GLN A 106 -8.40 18.80 22.44
CA GLN A 106 -7.58 18.67 21.23
C GLN A 106 -8.30 19.04 19.91
N LEU A 107 -9.63 19.19 19.91
CA LEU A 107 -10.35 19.74 18.75
C LEU A 107 -10.27 21.26 18.66
N GLY A 108 -9.91 21.98 19.73
CA GLY A 108 -9.71 23.43 19.67
C GLY A 108 -11.01 24.25 19.55
N ASN A 109 -12.16 23.65 19.89
CA ASN A 109 -13.49 24.23 19.74
C ASN A 109 -14.07 24.81 21.04
N GLY A 110 -13.26 24.96 22.10
CA GLY A 110 -13.73 25.47 23.40
C GLY A 110 -14.38 24.44 24.31
N THR A 111 -14.50 23.19 23.89
CA THR A 111 -15.21 22.14 24.64
C THR A 111 -14.29 20.95 24.94
N THR A 112 -14.80 19.99 25.71
CA THR A 112 -14.19 18.66 25.90
C THR A 112 -15.06 17.52 25.36
N ASN A 113 -16.14 17.86 24.65
CA ASN A 113 -17.08 16.89 24.08
C ASN A 113 -16.52 16.30 22.78
N PRO A 114 -16.60 14.98 22.55
CA PRO A 114 -16.17 14.38 21.30
C PRO A 114 -16.94 14.98 20.11
N GLY A 115 -16.24 15.17 19.00
CA GLY A 115 -16.82 15.69 17.76
C GLY A 115 -17.11 14.55 16.79
N PHE A 116 -18.37 14.16 16.64
CA PHE A 116 -18.76 13.11 15.68
C PHE A 116 -18.79 13.59 14.23
N SER A 117 -18.90 14.90 14.03
CA SER A 117 -18.76 15.58 12.74
C SER A 117 -17.62 16.60 12.80
N ALA A 118 -17.04 16.92 11.66
CA ALA A 118 -16.03 17.97 11.57
C ALA A 118 -16.56 19.33 12.00
N VAL A 119 -15.72 20.04 12.74
CA VAL A 119 -15.93 21.44 13.13
C VAL A 119 -14.83 22.26 12.50
N ALA A 120 -15.21 23.36 11.84
CA ALA A 120 -14.26 24.35 11.35
C ALA A 120 -13.69 25.14 12.54
N ILE A 121 -12.36 25.19 12.65
CA ILE A 121 -11.65 25.85 13.74
C ILE A 121 -11.20 27.23 13.30
N THR A 122 -11.90 28.27 13.76
CA THR A 122 -11.69 29.66 13.32
C THR A 122 -11.20 30.59 14.42
N VAL A 123 -11.40 30.23 15.69
CA VAL A 123 -11.01 31.05 16.84
C VAL A 123 -9.48 31.21 16.86
N ASN A 124 -9.01 32.46 16.91
CA ASN A 124 -7.59 32.86 16.84
C ASN A 124 -6.88 32.55 15.51
N LEU A 125 -7.57 31.95 14.55
CA LEU A 125 -7.09 31.67 13.20
C LEU A 125 -7.81 32.53 12.15
N GLN A 126 -8.50 33.59 12.58
CA GLN A 126 -9.15 34.51 11.63
C GLN A 126 -8.10 35.15 10.72
N ASN A 127 -8.34 35.11 9.42
CA ASN A 127 -7.42 35.59 8.37
C ASN A 127 -6.08 34.84 8.31
N LYS A 128 -6.00 33.62 8.86
CA LYS A 128 -4.82 32.76 8.75
C LYS A 128 -5.09 31.61 7.81
N LYS A 129 -4.17 31.41 6.86
CA LYS A 129 -4.18 30.27 5.95
C LYS A 129 -3.37 29.13 6.58
N VAL A 130 -4.02 28.08 7.07
CA VAL A 130 -3.33 26.90 7.61
C VAL A 130 -2.82 26.03 6.47
N MET A 131 -1.55 25.61 6.52
CA MET A 131 -0.89 24.83 5.47
C MET A 131 -0.48 23.43 5.92
N GLU A 132 -0.16 23.26 7.21
CA GLU A 132 0.28 21.99 7.77
C GLU A 132 -0.32 21.80 9.17
N VAL A 133 -0.65 20.56 9.51
CA VAL A 133 -1.17 20.15 10.81
C VAL A 133 -0.37 18.98 11.35
N ALA A 134 -0.20 18.93 12.67
CA ALA A 134 0.44 17.81 13.36
C ALA A 134 -0.29 17.50 14.66
N CYS A 135 -0.42 16.22 15.00
CA CYS A 135 -1.10 15.76 16.19
C CYS A 135 -0.18 14.86 17.00
N GLY A 136 -0.11 15.10 18.31
CA GLY A 136 0.39 14.09 19.24
C GLY A 136 -0.74 13.21 19.75
N SER A 137 -0.62 12.63 20.94
CA SER A 137 -1.71 11.77 21.44
C SER A 137 -3.02 12.52 21.70
N HIS A 138 -2.93 13.71 22.30
CA HIS A 138 -4.07 14.52 22.73
C HIS A 138 -3.81 16.03 22.60
N HIS A 139 -2.88 16.44 21.72
CA HIS A 139 -2.60 17.84 21.45
C HIS A 139 -2.38 18.03 19.96
N SER A 140 -2.54 19.28 19.53
CA SER A 140 -2.72 19.66 18.15
C SER A 140 -1.85 20.85 17.84
N LEU A 141 -1.22 20.83 16.67
CA LEU A 141 -0.45 21.93 16.09
C LEU A 141 -1.01 22.28 14.71
N ALA A 142 -0.97 23.57 14.37
CA ALA A 142 -1.19 24.08 13.02
C ALA A 142 -0.09 25.07 12.66
N LEU A 143 0.42 24.97 11.44
CA LEU A 143 1.37 25.89 10.84
C LEU A 143 0.65 26.70 9.75
N THR A 144 0.73 28.02 9.85
CA THR A 144 0.14 28.94 8.86
C THR A 144 1.12 29.22 7.72
N HIS A 145 0.61 29.74 6.60
CA HIS A 145 1.41 30.18 5.46
C HIS A 145 2.42 31.30 5.82
N ASP A 146 2.16 32.06 6.89
CA ASP A 146 3.04 33.12 7.40
C ASP A 146 4.19 32.55 8.25
N GLY A 147 4.27 31.22 8.40
CA GLY A 147 5.22 30.54 9.26
C GLY A 147 4.91 30.63 10.75
N GLU A 148 3.66 30.92 11.13
CA GLU A 148 3.24 30.99 12.53
C GLU A 148 2.73 29.63 13.01
N VAL A 149 3.15 29.22 14.20
CA VAL A 149 2.70 27.99 14.86
C VAL A 149 1.60 28.29 15.87
N PHE A 150 0.50 27.54 15.78
CA PHE A 150 -0.58 27.52 16.76
C PHE A 150 -0.67 26.14 17.39
N ALA A 151 -0.96 26.10 18.69
CA ALA A 151 -1.03 24.87 19.45
C ALA A 151 -2.21 24.86 20.42
N TRP A 152 -2.83 23.69 20.65
CA TRP A 152 -3.93 23.52 21.60
C TRP A 152 -4.10 22.06 22.08
N GLY A 153 -5.01 21.84 23.02
CA GLY A 153 -5.30 20.54 23.62
C GLY A 153 -4.58 20.27 24.93
N TYR A 154 -4.23 19.00 25.16
CA TYR A 154 -3.58 18.52 26.39
C TYR A 154 -2.19 19.15 26.58
N ASN A 155 -1.88 19.62 27.79
CA ASN A 155 -0.67 20.42 28.03
C ASN A 155 0.09 20.09 29.33
N ASN A 156 -0.17 18.95 29.99
CA ASN A 156 0.45 18.66 31.30
C ASN A 156 1.99 18.63 31.30
N CYS A 157 2.62 18.41 30.14
CA CYS A 157 4.08 18.43 29.98
C CYS A 157 4.59 19.70 29.29
N GLY A 158 3.71 20.65 28.96
CA GLY A 158 4.07 21.86 28.22
C GLY A 158 4.06 21.70 26.70
N GLN A 159 3.49 20.63 26.15
CA GLN A 159 3.48 20.32 24.70
C GLN A 159 2.71 21.35 23.84
N VAL A 160 1.96 22.26 24.45
CA VAL A 160 1.34 23.38 23.73
C VAL A 160 2.28 24.60 23.67
N GLY A 161 3.41 24.58 24.37
CA GLY A 161 4.44 25.64 24.27
C GLY A 161 4.02 26.97 24.90
N SER A 162 3.07 26.91 25.83
CA SER A 162 2.31 28.06 26.33
C SER A 162 2.95 28.80 27.52
N GLY A 163 4.05 28.26 28.05
CA GLY A 163 4.69 28.68 29.31
C GLY A 163 3.98 28.14 30.56
N SER A 164 2.96 27.30 30.39
CA SER A 164 2.11 26.74 31.45
C SER A 164 1.87 25.24 31.19
N THR A 165 1.30 24.54 32.17
CA THR A 165 0.84 23.15 32.06
C THR A 165 -0.68 23.02 31.86
N ALA A 166 -1.41 24.15 31.82
CA ALA A 166 -2.86 24.15 31.62
C ALA A 166 -3.24 23.82 30.16
N ASN A 167 -4.21 22.93 29.98
CA ASN A 167 -4.78 22.61 28.66
C ASN A 167 -5.28 23.87 27.96
N GLN A 168 -5.18 23.91 26.64
CA GLN A 168 -5.60 25.04 25.83
C GLN A 168 -6.84 24.67 25.01
N PRO A 169 -8.01 25.26 25.28
CA PRO A 169 -9.26 24.86 24.62
C PRO A 169 -9.45 25.43 23.21
N TYR A 170 -8.61 26.39 22.81
CA TYR A 170 -8.60 27.02 21.50
C TYR A 170 -7.16 27.08 20.97
N PRO A 171 -6.95 27.14 19.64
CA PRO A 171 -5.64 27.42 19.06
C PRO A 171 -5.00 28.65 19.68
N ARG A 172 -3.78 28.51 20.18
CA ARG A 172 -2.99 29.61 20.73
C ARG A 172 -1.69 29.75 19.96
N LYS A 173 -1.38 30.96 19.51
CA LYS A 173 -0.10 31.25 18.86
C LYS A 173 1.06 30.98 19.82
N VAL A 174 2.04 30.21 19.36
CA VAL A 174 3.24 29.85 20.11
C VAL A 174 4.27 30.97 19.91
N CYS A 175 4.22 31.98 20.77
CA CYS A 175 5.00 33.21 20.55
C CYS A 175 6.44 33.17 21.06
N SER A 176 6.84 32.34 22.03
CA SER A 176 8.08 32.51 22.82
C SER A 176 9.40 32.61 22.01
N SER A 177 10.19 31.55 21.93
CA SER A 177 11.48 31.56 21.21
C SER A 177 11.31 31.52 19.68
N LEU A 178 10.06 31.41 19.21
CA LEU A 178 9.67 31.42 17.80
C LEU A 178 9.26 32.82 17.32
N GLN A 179 9.21 33.84 18.18
CA GLN A 179 8.83 35.19 17.76
C GLN A 179 9.78 35.72 16.67
N GLY A 180 9.21 36.19 15.57
CA GLY A 180 9.99 36.77 14.46
C GLY A 180 10.77 35.74 13.63
N LYS A 181 10.51 34.45 13.82
CA LYS A 181 11.04 33.37 12.98
C LYS A 181 9.93 32.81 12.09
N THR A 182 10.30 32.34 10.91
CA THR A 182 9.39 31.67 9.98
C THR A 182 9.53 30.16 10.15
N THR A 183 8.54 29.51 10.72
CA THR A 183 8.49 28.05 10.77
C THR A 183 8.13 27.49 9.39
N VAL A 184 8.82 26.43 8.97
CA VAL A 184 8.61 25.76 7.67
C VAL A 184 8.09 24.33 7.79
N SER A 185 8.19 23.72 8.97
CA SER A 185 7.59 22.40 9.25
C SER A 185 7.36 22.18 10.75
N ILE A 186 6.34 21.39 11.08
CA ILE A 186 5.97 21.02 12.45
C ILE A 186 5.83 19.51 12.59
N THR A 187 6.14 18.97 13.77
CA THR A 187 5.88 17.56 14.06
C THR A 187 5.61 17.33 15.54
N CYS A 188 4.87 16.26 15.84
CA CYS A 188 4.50 15.89 17.19
C CYS A 188 5.01 14.49 17.51
N GLY A 189 5.61 14.32 18.68
CA GLY A 189 5.67 13.03 19.35
C GLY A 189 4.39 12.78 20.15
N GLN A 190 4.41 11.80 21.05
CA GLN A 190 3.26 11.47 21.91
C GLN A 190 2.81 12.68 22.77
N ALA A 191 3.76 13.34 23.45
CA ALA A 191 3.55 14.49 24.32
C ALA A 191 4.66 15.55 24.17
N SER A 192 5.27 15.64 22.99
CA SER A 192 6.29 16.62 22.64
C SER A 192 6.02 17.19 21.26
N SER A 193 6.53 18.38 21.00
CA SER A 193 6.34 19.12 19.76
C SER A 193 7.67 19.66 19.28
N MET A 194 7.83 19.72 17.96
CA MET A 194 9.00 20.28 17.29
C MET A 194 8.55 21.23 16.18
N ALA A 195 9.35 22.27 15.96
CA ALA A 195 9.25 23.16 14.81
C ALA A 195 10.63 23.32 14.17
N LEU A 196 10.66 23.22 12.84
CA LEU A 196 11.81 23.56 11.99
C LEU A 196 11.57 24.95 11.41
N VAL A 197 12.52 25.86 11.57
CA VAL A 197 12.46 27.21 10.98
C VAL A 197 13.27 27.29 9.68
N ASP A 198 12.98 28.29 8.86
CA ASP A 198 13.53 28.50 7.52
C ASP A 198 15.07 28.54 7.44
N ASN A 199 15.73 28.96 8.51
CA ASN A 199 17.19 28.97 8.63
C ASN A 199 17.79 27.61 9.07
N GLY A 200 16.99 26.55 9.16
CA GLY A 200 17.41 25.21 9.53
C GLY A 200 17.49 24.94 11.05
N GLU A 201 17.16 25.91 11.92
CA GLU A 201 17.16 25.68 13.36
C GLU A 201 15.93 24.86 13.82
N ILE A 202 16.12 24.02 14.83
CA ILE A 202 15.05 23.21 15.45
C ILE A 202 14.70 23.77 16.83
N TYR A 203 13.41 23.87 17.10
CA TYR A 203 12.84 24.22 18.39
C TYR A 203 11.96 23.09 18.91
N GLY A 204 12.21 22.64 20.14
CA GLY A 204 11.44 21.57 20.78
C GLY A 204 10.79 22.03 22.09
N TRP A 205 9.60 21.50 22.39
CA TRP A 205 8.92 21.71 23.66
C TRP A 205 8.01 20.53 24.06
N GLY A 206 7.56 20.52 25.32
CA GLY A 206 6.75 19.45 25.90
C GLY A 206 7.55 18.46 26.74
N TYR A 207 7.08 17.21 26.74
CA TYR A 207 7.67 16.12 27.51
C TYR A 207 9.09 15.79 27.04
N ASN A 208 9.99 15.61 28.00
CA ASN A 208 11.40 15.31 27.73
C ASN A 208 11.97 14.19 28.62
N GLY A 209 11.13 13.38 29.27
CA GLY A 209 11.61 12.38 30.23
C GLY A 209 12.55 11.32 29.64
N ASN A 210 12.55 11.14 28.31
CA ASN A 210 13.47 10.25 27.59
C ASN A 210 14.48 11.00 26.71
N GLY A 211 14.61 12.32 26.85
CA GLY A 211 15.50 13.13 26.00
C GLY A 211 14.97 13.42 24.60
N GLN A 212 13.68 13.22 24.33
CA GLN A 212 13.07 13.41 23.02
C GLN A 212 13.13 14.85 22.49
N LEU A 213 13.46 15.83 23.34
CA LEU A 213 13.73 17.19 22.91
C LEU A 213 15.18 17.42 22.47
N GLY A 214 16.11 16.49 22.69
CA GLY A 214 17.49 16.62 22.19
C GLY A 214 18.32 17.73 22.86
N THR A 215 17.87 18.24 24.00
CA THR A 215 18.47 19.39 24.72
C THR A 215 19.60 19.00 25.68
N GLY A 216 20.05 17.75 25.66
CA GLY A 216 21.11 17.22 26.54
C GLY A 216 20.68 17.00 27.99
N ASN A 217 19.37 17.04 28.28
CA ASN A 217 18.80 16.81 29.60
C ASN A 217 17.42 16.13 29.50
N ASN A 218 16.80 15.80 30.64
CA ASN A 218 15.48 15.15 30.74
C ASN A 218 14.36 16.09 31.25
N GLY A 219 14.61 17.40 31.32
CA GLY A 219 13.64 18.37 31.82
C GLY A 219 12.63 18.75 30.74
N ASN A 220 11.33 18.66 31.06
CA ASN A 220 10.25 19.16 30.20
C ASN A 220 10.47 20.65 29.89
N GLN A 221 10.08 21.06 28.68
CA GLN A 221 10.17 22.46 28.26
C GLN A 221 8.76 23.01 28.05
N LEU A 222 8.35 23.95 28.90
CA LEU A 222 7.01 24.54 28.83
C LEU A 222 6.86 25.58 27.69
N SER A 223 7.96 25.92 27.03
CA SER A 223 8.04 26.84 25.91
C SER A 223 9.09 26.34 24.91
N PRO A 224 8.93 26.64 23.61
CA PRO A 224 9.94 26.35 22.59
C PRO A 224 11.36 26.64 23.05
N CYS A 225 12.20 25.62 22.99
CA CYS A 225 13.61 25.68 23.32
C CYS A 225 14.44 25.25 22.12
N ARG A 226 15.47 26.03 21.77
CA ARG A 226 16.33 25.75 20.62
C ARG A 226 17.23 24.54 20.92
N LEU A 227 17.34 23.60 19.98
CA LEU A 227 18.37 22.56 20.01
C LEU A 227 19.71 23.16 19.56
N THR A 228 20.54 23.56 20.53
CA THR A 228 21.87 24.14 20.26
C THR A 228 22.89 23.10 19.78
N THR A 229 22.64 21.82 20.01
CA THR A 229 23.49 20.69 19.60
C THR A 229 23.59 20.50 18.09
N LEU A 230 22.61 20.99 17.33
CA LEU A 230 22.61 20.99 15.85
C LEU A 230 22.95 22.37 15.27
N GLN A 231 23.49 23.29 16.08
CA GLN A 231 23.84 24.62 15.62
C GLN A 231 24.90 24.57 14.51
N GLY A 232 24.68 25.36 13.45
CA GLY A 232 25.56 25.43 12.30
C GLY A 232 25.25 24.42 11.20
N LEU A 233 24.31 23.50 11.44
CA LEU A 233 23.77 22.60 10.42
C LEU A 233 22.47 23.18 9.84
N CYS A 234 22.27 23.00 8.54
CA CYS A 234 21.02 23.36 7.87
C CYS A 234 20.11 22.13 7.82
N ILE A 235 19.10 22.10 8.70
CA ILE A 235 18.14 20.99 8.76
C ILE A 235 17.06 21.22 7.71
N GLN A 236 16.78 20.19 6.90
CA GLN A 236 15.74 20.21 5.87
C GLN A 236 14.47 19.48 6.28
N GLN A 237 14.58 18.43 7.09
CA GLN A 237 13.44 17.63 7.51
C GLN A 237 13.57 17.24 8.99
N ILE A 238 12.45 17.27 9.70
CA ILE A 238 12.31 16.72 11.04
C ILE A 238 11.06 15.84 11.12
N VAL A 239 11.18 14.67 11.74
CA VAL A 239 10.06 13.78 12.02
C VAL A 239 10.12 13.28 13.45
N SER A 240 8.95 13.09 14.06
CA SER A 240 8.81 12.55 15.42
C SER A 240 8.11 11.20 15.40
N GLY A 241 8.72 10.22 16.07
CA GLY A 241 8.04 8.99 16.46
C GLY A 241 7.40 9.13 17.85
N TYR A 242 7.04 8.00 18.47
CA TYR A 242 6.37 8.02 19.78
C TYR A 242 7.11 8.84 20.85
N GLY A 243 8.41 8.64 20.98
CA GLY A 243 9.25 9.35 21.95
C GLY A 243 10.66 9.60 21.44
N HIS A 244 10.85 9.63 20.12
CA HIS A 244 12.13 9.85 19.46
C HIS A 244 11.94 10.81 18.29
N CYS A 245 13.03 11.42 17.84
CA CYS A 245 13.03 12.30 16.68
C CYS A 245 14.17 11.92 15.74
N LEU A 246 13.97 12.20 14.46
CA LEU A 246 14.99 12.16 13.41
C LEU A 246 15.09 13.53 12.76
N ALA A 247 16.30 13.95 12.41
CA ALA A 247 16.55 15.14 11.59
C ALA A 247 17.47 14.82 10.42
N LEU A 248 17.19 15.45 9.29
CA LEU A 248 17.95 15.31 8.05
C LEU A 248 18.52 16.68 7.66
N THR A 249 19.84 16.74 7.44
CA THR A 249 20.50 17.96 6.95
C THR A 249 20.40 18.09 5.43
N ASP A 250 20.66 19.30 4.93
CA ASP A 250 20.87 19.59 3.50
C ASP A 250 22.09 18.90 2.89
N GLU A 251 23.04 18.45 3.70
CA GLU A 251 24.14 17.59 3.31
C GLU A 251 23.76 16.10 3.29
N GLY A 252 22.55 15.76 3.74
CA GLY A 252 22.02 14.40 3.81
C GLY A 252 22.58 13.59 4.97
N LEU A 253 23.02 14.28 6.03
CA LEU A 253 23.42 13.68 7.30
C LEU A 253 22.19 13.41 8.15
N LEU A 254 22.16 12.25 8.80
CA LEU A 254 21.05 11.78 9.60
C LEU A 254 21.38 11.84 11.09
N PHE A 255 20.51 12.48 11.86
CA PHE A 255 20.61 12.57 13.31
C PHE A 255 19.38 11.94 13.97
N ALA A 256 19.58 11.27 15.10
CA ALA A 256 18.52 10.66 15.90
C ALA A 256 18.70 11.00 17.39
N TRP A 257 17.61 11.14 18.15
CA TRP A 257 17.64 11.28 19.61
C TRP A 257 16.31 10.91 20.27
N GLY A 258 16.33 10.82 21.60
CA GLY A 258 15.18 10.51 22.44
C GLY A 258 15.18 9.07 22.97
N ALA A 259 13.98 8.51 23.11
CA ALA A 259 13.77 7.15 23.58
C ALA A 259 14.35 6.13 22.60
N ASN A 260 14.97 5.07 23.11
CA ASN A 260 15.60 4.02 22.31
C ASN A 260 15.34 2.59 22.81
N THR A 261 14.36 2.39 23.70
CA THR A 261 14.05 1.06 24.29
C THR A 261 13.79 -0.03 23.24
N TYR A 262 13.32 0.36 22.05
CA TYR A 262 13.02 -0.54 20.93
C TYR A 262 14.10 -0.52 19.83
N GLY A 263 15.21 0.22 20.02
CA GLY A 263 16.25 0.40 19.01
C GLY A 263 15.93 1.47 17.97
N GLN A 264 14.90 2.29 18.17
CA GLN A 264 14.39 3.27 17.22
C GLN A 264 15.36 4.42 16.89
N LEU A 265 16.51 4.52 17.57
CA LEU A 265 17.55 5.48 17.19
C LEU A 265 18.58 4.90 16.22
N GLY A 266 18.60 3.59 15.98
CA GLY A 266 19.54 2.99 15.02
C GLY A 266 21.01 3.04 15.46
N THR A 267 21.29 3.21 16.75
CA THR A 267 22.64 3.39 17.31
C THR A 267 23.37 2.08 17.65
N GLY A 268 22.78 0.93 17.31
CA GLY A 268 23.29 -0.41 17.63
C GLY A 268 23.09 -0.84 19.08
N ASN A 269 22.47 -0.01 19.90
CA ASN A 269 22.11 -0.30 21.29
C ASN A 269 20.68 0.16 21.60
N LYS A 270 20.26 0.09 22.87
CA LYS A 270 18.91 0.46 23.34
C LYS A 270 18.92 1.61 24.36
N ASN A 271 20.02 2.36 24.45
CA ASN A 271 20.16 3.47 25.37
C ASN A 271 19.51 4.72 24.78
N ASN A 272 18.75 5.44 25.60
CA ASN A 272 18.20 6.74 25.22
C ASN A 272 19.34 7.73 24.96
N HIS A 273 19.16 8.63 24.00
CA HIS A 273 20.11 9.70 23.71
C HIS A 273 19.45 11.06 23.98
N LEU A 274 20.00 11.80 24.95
CA LEU A 274 19.47 13.11 25.35
C LEU A 274 19.86 14.23 24.38
N SER A 275 20.84 13.97 23.53
CA SER A 275 21.31 14.87 22.49
C SER A 275 21.30 14.14 21.14
N PRO A 276 21.11 14.85 20.02
CA PRO A 276 21.27 14.33 18.67
C PRO A 276 22.58 13.57 18.50
N VAL A 277 22.47 12.34 18.00
CA VAL A 277 23.61 11.53 17.58
C VAL A 277 23.52 11.27 16.09
N GLN A 278 24.62 11.45 15.37
CA GLN A 278 24.70 11.14 13.96
C GLN A 278 24.69 9.61 13.77
N ILE A 279 23.88 9.14 12.83
CA ILE A 279 23.79 7.72 12.46
C ILE A 279 24.00 7.57 10.96
N MET A 280 24.34 6.37 10.51
CA MET A 280 24.57 6.06 9.08
C MET A 280 25.67 6.91 8.41
N ALA A 281 26.68 7.36 9.16
CA ALA A 281 27.76 8.19 8.63
C ALA A 281 28.56 7.52 7.49
N ASP A 282 28.69 6.18 7.52
CA ASP A 282 29.41 5.40 6.49
C ASP A 282 28.51 5.00 5.30
N LYS A 283 27.29 5.55 5.22
CA LYS A 283 26.32 5.23 4.17
C LYS A 283 26.20 6.38 3.18
N GLU A 284 25.52 6.09 2.08
CA GLU A 284 25.16 7.11 1.10
C GLU A 284 24.26 8.19 1.71
N ARG A 285 24.21 9.33 1.01
CA ARG A 285 23.37 10.47 1.35
C ARG A 285 21.92 10.05 1.59
N VAL A 286 21.38 10.40 2.76
CA VAL A 286 19.96 10.24 3.05
C VAL A 286 19.17 11.37 2.38
N VAL A 287 18.02 11.05 1.80
CA VAL A 287 17.15 12.02 1.10
C VAL A 287 15.74 12.11 1.68
N GLU A 288 15.37 11.17 2.55
CA GLU A 288 14.05 11.12 3.17
C GLU A 288 14.14 10.41 4.52
N ILE A 289 13.47 10.97 5.53
CA ILE A 289 13.31 10.36 6.86
C ILE A 289 11.83 10.18 7.18
N ALA A 290 11.50 9.11 7.92
CA ALA A 290 10.13 8.77 8.28
C ALA A 290 10.05 8.23 9.72
N ALA A 291 9.12 8.79 10.48
CA ALA A 291 8.73 8.38 11.82
C ALA A 291 7.26 8.76 12.05
N CYS A 292 6.55 8.02 12.89
CA CYS A 292 5.16 8.32 13.22
C CYS A 292 4.93 8.28 14.74
N HIS A 293 4.24 9.30 15.27
CA HIS A 293 3.97 9.50 16.70
C HIS A 293 3.30 8.31 17.40
N SER A 294 2.62 7.43 16.66
CA SER A 294 1.96 6.24 17.20
C SER A 294 2.85 4.98 17.17
N THR A 295 4.10 5.09 16.73
CA THR A 295 4.99 3.94 16.49
C THR A 295 6.41 4.19 17.03
N HIS A 296 7.14 3.09 17.21
CA HIS A 296 8.57 3.09 17.52
C HIS A 296 9.42 2.68 16.32
N THR A 297 8.89 2.81 15.10
CA THR A 297 9.58 2.47 13.85
C THR A 297 10.21 3.71 13.26
N SER A 298 11.39 3.55 12.68
CA SER A 298 12.09 4.58 11.92
C SER A 298 12.47 4.01 10.56
N ALA A 299 12.35 4.84 9.53
CA ALA A 299 12.75 4.46 8.19
C ALA A 299 13.40 5.64 7.46
N VAL A 300 14.30 5.34 6.53
CA VAL A 300 14.94 6.33 5.67
C VAL A 300 15.15 5.80 4.27
N ARG A 301 15.29 6.71 3.32
CA ARG A 301 15.64 6.41 1.93
C ARG A 301 16.91 7.16 1.53
N THR A 302 17.83 6.48 0.84
CA THR A 302 19.07 7.08 0.33
C THR A 302 18.89 7.64 -1.08
N SER A 303 19.88 8.40 -1.55
CA SER A 303 19.94 8.93 -2.91
C SER A 303 19.92 7.86 -4.00
N SER A 304 20.42 6.64 -3.75
CA SER A 304 20.30 5.52 -4.68
C SER A 304 18.94 4.81 -4.65
N GLY A 305 18.00 5.28 -3.82
CA GLY A 305 16.69 4.64 -3.61
C GLY A 305 16.70 3.44 -2.66
N GLN A 306 17.80 3.20 -1.91
CA GLN A 306 17.79 2.14 -0.89
C GLN A 306 16.95 2.57 0.32
N VAL A 307 16.09 1.68 0.82
CA VAL A 307 15.26 1.92 1.99
C VAL A 307 15.78 1.13 3.19
N TYR A 308 16.04 1.82 4.30
CA TYR A 308 16.46 1.24 5.56
C TYR A 308 15.35 1.38 6.61
N MET A 309 15.23 0.41 7.52
CA MET A 309 14.30 0.46 8.65
C MET A 309 14.94 -0.05 9.95
N TRP A 310 14.47 0.46 11.09
CA TRP A 310 14.86 0.00 12.42
C TRP A 310 13.82 0.40 13.48
N GLY A 311 14.08 0.07 14.75
CA GLY A 311 13.14 0.22 15.86
C GLY A 311 12.24 -1.01 16.04
N GLN A 312 11.01 -0.80 16.47
CA GLN A 312 10.05 -1.90 16.59
C GLN A 312 9.42 -2.22 15.23
N CYS A 313 9.74 -3.39 14.66
CA CYS A 313 9.26 -3.83 13.35
C CYS A 313 8.58 -5.20 13.47
N ARG A 314 7.26 -5.29 13.25
CA ARG A 314 6.43 -6.51 13.44
C ARG A 314 6.71 -7.23 14.78
N GLY A 315 6.82 -6.46 15.86
CA GLY A 315 7.13 -6.98 17.20
C GLY A 315 8.61 -7.32 17.45
N GLN A 316 9.48 -7.24 16.45
CA GLN A 316 10.93 -7.42 16.61
C GLN A 316 11.62 -6.09 16.91
N LEU A 317 12.74 -6.14 17.63
CA LEU A 317 13.53 -4.96 18.01
C LEU A 317 14.80 -4.89 17.18
N ILE A 318 14.87 -3.96 16.25
CA ILE A 318 16.00 -3.76 15.35
C ILE A 318 16.78 -2.53 15.81
N SER A 319 17.98 -2.72 16.37
CA SER A 319 18.79 -1.62 16.93
C SER A 319 19.74 -0.96 15.93
N CYS A 320 19.95 -1.54 14.74
CA CYS A 320 20.78 -0.98 13.67
C CYS A 320 19.93 -0.79 12.39
N PRO A 321 20.16 0.26 11.59
CA PRO A 321 19.51 0.42 10.30
C PRO A 321 19.66 -0.82 9.42
N ARG A 322 18.54 -1.43 9.06
CA ARG A 322 18.49 -2.65 8.25
C ARG A 322 18.03 -2.31 6.84
N LEU A 323 18.85 -2.64 5.84
CA LEU A 323 18.48 -2.51 4.43
C LEU A 323 17.28 -3.42 4.12
N THR A 324 16.33 -2.89 3.35
CA THR A 324 15.13 -3.59 2.89
C THR A 324 15.12 -3.70 1.37
N HIS A 325 14.19 -4.49 0.83
CA HIS A 325 13.88 -4.56 -0.60
C HIS A 325 12.63 -3.73 -0.97
N LEU A 326 12.23 -2.80 -0.10
CA LEU A 326 11.09 -1.94 -0.32
C LEU A 326 11.49 -0.73 -1.16
N SER A 327 10.49 -0.11 -1.80
CA SER A 327 10.70 1.00 -2.74
C SER A 327 10.53 2.37 -2.09
N SER A 328 9.80 2.44 -0.98
CA SER A 328 9.49 3.68 -0.27
C SER A 328 9.51 3.49 1.25
N THR A 329 9.62 4.60 1.99
CA THR A 329 9.44 4.58 3.46
C THR A 329 7.99 4.29 3.84
N ASP A 330 7.03 4.68 2.99
CA ASP A 330 5.61 4.37 3.18
C ASP A 330 5.35 2.85 3.25
N ASP A 331 6.01 2.07 2.39
CA ASP A 331 5.96 0.60 2.42
C ASP A 331 6.45 0.01 3.76
N VAL A 332 7.47 0.63 4.37
CA VAL A 332 7.99 0.19 5.69
C VAL A 332 6.89 0.33 6.73
N PHE A 333 6.18 1.45 6.72
CA PHE A 333 5.11 1.71 7.68
C PHE A 333 3.87 0.84 7.41
N ALA A 334 3.54 0.57 6.15
CA ALA A 334 2.47 -0.36 5.80
C ALA A 334 2.75 -1.81 6.22
N CYS A 335 3.99 -2.28 6.05
CA CYS A 335 4.32 -3.70 6.21
C CYS A 335 4.96 -4.07 7.54
N PHE A 336 5.69 -3.14 8.16
CA PHE A 336 6.56 -3.43 9.31
C PHE A 336 6.28 -2.60 10.56
N ALA A 337 5.65 -1.43 10.46
CA ALA A 337 5.28 -0.68 11.65
C ALA A 337 4.23 -1.41 12.49
N THR A 338 4.20 -1.13 13.79
CA THR A 338 3.22 -1.68 14.71
C THR A 338 2.62 -0.54 15.52
N PRO A 339 1.37 -0.13 15.24
CA PRO A 339 0.48 -0.59 14.14
C PRO A 339 0.94 -0.16 12.72
N PRO A 340 0.44 -0.82 11.65
CA PRO A 340 0.80 -0.50 10.25
C PRO A 340 0.08 0.75 9.73
N VAL A 341 0.41 1.91 10.29
CA VAL A 341 -0.20 3.20 9.95
C VAL A 341 0.52 3.90 8.78
N THR A 342 0.01 5.01 8.29
CA THR A 342 0.75 5.95 7.43
C THR A 342 1.50 6.96 8.31
N TRP A 343 2.75 7.29 7.96
CA TRP A 343 3.52 8.31 8.70
C TRP A 343 3.29 9.75 8.19
N ARG A 344 2.65 9.88 7.02
CA ARG A 344 2.23 11.14 6.37
C ARG A 344 0.95 10.91 5.57
N LEU A 345 0.32 11.98 5.08
CA LEU A 345 -0.70 11.87 4.03
C LEU A 345 -0.02 11.37 2.75
N VAL A 346 -0.21 10.11 2.42
CA VAL A 346 0.45 9.47 1.27
C VAL A 346 -0.24 9.95 0.01
N SER A 347 0.54 10.41 -0.97
CA SER A 347 0.03 10.77 -2.29
C SER A 347 0.40 9.68 -3.29
N MET A 348 -0.60 9.21 -4.04
CA MET A 348 -0.43 8.29 -5.15
C MET A 348 -0.05 9.15 -6.36
N GLU A 349 1.23 9.13 -6.75
CA GLU A 349 1.63 9.69 -8.04
C GLU A 349 0.96 8.83 -9.12
N TYR A 350 -0.12 9.35 -9.71
CA TYR A 350 -0.61 8.86 -10.99
C TYR A 350 0.33 9.43 -12.03
N ASP A 351 1.36 8.67 -12.35
CA ASP A 351 1.99 8.90 -13.62
C ASP A 351 1.01 8.46 -14.71
N ASP A 352 0.76 9.30 -15.71
CA ASP A 352 -0.07 9.01 -16.88
C ASP A 352 0.51 7.87 -17.77
N PHE A 353 1.53 7.15 -17.31
CA PHE A 353 2.09 6.00 -18.01
C PHE A 353 1.49 4.69 -17.51
N LYS A 354 1.00 3.89 -18.45
CA LYS A 354 0.59 2.50 -18.22
C LYS A 354 1.81 1.67 -17.82
N THR A 355 1.63 0.73 -16.89
CA THR A 355 2.69 -0.26 -16.65
C THR A 355 2.96 -1.05 -17.94
N ILE A 356 4.16 -1.62 -18.09
CA ILE A 356 4.48 -2.45 -19.26
C ILE A 356 3.45 -3.57 -19.45
N SER A 357 2.96 -4.16 -18.35
CA SER A 357 1.95 -5.23 -18.40
C SER A 357 0.60 -4.73 -18.90
N GLU A 358 0.15 -3.55 -18.46
CA GLU A 358 -1.12 -2.97 -18.92
C GLU A 358 -1.04 -2.52 -20.38
N ALA A 359 0.07 -1.86 -20.77
CA ALA A 359 0.30 -1.46 -22.14
C ALA A 359 0.29 -2.68 -23.07
N LEU A 360 1.04 -3.75 -22.74
CA LEU A 360 1.03 -4.98 -23.54
C LEU A 360 -0.35 -5.65 -23.59
N ARG A 361 -1.11 -5.63 -22.49
CA ARG A 361 -2.46 -6.22 -22.45
C ARG A 361 -3.42 -5.51 -23.42
N GLU A 362 -3.38 -4.19 -23.48
CA GLU A 362 -4.23 -3.41 -24.39
C GLU A 362 -3.82 -3.54 -25.85
N GLU A 363 -2.51 -3.68 -26.11
CA GLU A 363 -1.98 -3.85 -27.47
C GLU A 363 -2.19 -5.26 -28.05
N PHE A 364 -2.71 -6.20 -27.25
CA PHE A 364 -3.08 -7.51 -27.77
C PHE A 364 -4.29 -7.42 -28.71
N ASP A 365 -4.19 -8.01 -29.90
CA ASP A 365 -5.24 -7.99 -30.94
C ASP A 365 -5.49 -6.59 -31.54
N CYS A 366 -4.52 -5.68 -31.41
CA CYS A 366 -4.55 -4.32 -31.97
C CYS A 366 -3.98 -4.29 -33.41
N PRO A 367 -4.76 -3.90 -34.43
CA PRO A 367 -4.29 -3.86 -35.82
C PRO A 367 -3.30 -2.71 -36.08
N ASP A 368 -3.34 -1.63 -35.30
CA ASP A 368 -2.57 -0.40 -35.56
C ASP A 368 -1.07 -0.56 -35.21
N THR A 369 -0.75 -1.43 -34.25
CA THR A 369 0.61 -1.61 -33.70
C THR A 369 1.24 -2.94 -34.07
N SER A 370 0.43 -3.93 -34.46
CA SER A 370 0.90 -5.28 -34.81
C SER A 370 1.81 -5.32 -36.04
N ASP A 371 2.79 -6.23 -36.01
CA ASP A 371 3.70 -6.53 -37.12
C ASP A 371 3.52 -7.96 -37.68
N LEU A 372 2.51 -8.67 -37.18
CA LEU A 372 2.15 -10.03 -37.57
C LEU A 372 0.66 -10.30 -37.27
N LYS A 373 0.00 -11.09 -38.13
CA LYS A 373 -1.34 -11.62 -37.84
C LYS A 373 -1.43 -13.12 -38.09
N PHE A 374 -2.19 -13.81 -37.25
CA PHE A 374 -2.54 -15.21 -37.44
C PHE A 374 -3.95 -15.33 -38.03
N SER A 375 -4.13 -16.17 -39.03
CA SER A 375 -5.43 -16.54 -39.60
C SER A 375 -5.88 -17.88 -39.03
N VAL A 376 -6.97 -17.90 -38.25
CA VAL A 376 -7.53 -19.11 -37.63
C VAL A 376 -9.03 -19.12 -37.88
N ASP A 377 -9.55 -20.19 -38.50
CA ASP A 377 -10.97 -20.30 -38.90
C ASP A 377 -11.49 -19.09 -39.71
N GLY A 378 -10.64 -18.48 -40.54
CA GLY A 378 -10.96 -17.30 -41.34
C GLY A 378 -11.03 -15.98 -40.56
N LYS A 379 -10.62 -15.97 -39.29
CA LYS A 379 -10.51 -14.77 -38.45
C LYS A 379 -9.04 -14.41 -38.22
N TYR A 380 -8.75 -13.13 -38.08
CA TYR A 380 -7.41 -12.62 -37.81
C TYR A 380 -7.19 -12.31 -36.34
N ILE A 381 -5.99 -12.61 -35.84
CA ILE A 381 -5.51 -12.24 -34.50
C ILE A 381 -4.22 -11.43 -34.68
N TYR A 382 -4.20 -10.19 -34.19
CA TYR A 382 -3.09 -9.25 -34.40
C TYR A 382 -2.08 -9.30 -33.24
N VAL A 383 -0.79 -9.43 -33.56
CA VAL A 383 0.28 -9.66 -32.57
C VAL A 383 1.62 -9.04 -32.98
N HIS A 384 2.56 -9.02 -32.03
CA HIS A 384 3.89 -8.46 -32.12
C HIS A 384 4.96 -9.58 -32.08
N LYS A 385 5.77 -9.70 -33.13
CA LYS A 385 6.87 -10.68 -33.23
C LYS A 385 7.83 -10.60 -32.04
N ALA A 386 8.09 -9.39 -31.53
CA ALA A 386 8.97 -9.17 -30.38
C ALA A 386 8.46 -9.88 -29.11
N VAL A 387 7.16 -9.75 -28.80
CA VAL A 387 6.56 -10.40 -27.62
C VAL A 387 6.62 -11.92 -27.78
N LEU A 388 6.25 -12.45 -28.94
CA LEU A 388 6.31 -13.88 -29.23
C LEU A 388 7.74 -14.44 -29.08
N LYS A 389 8.73 -13.76 -29.65
CA LYS A 389 10.17 -14.12 -29.55
C LYS A 389 10.69 -14.07 -28.12
N ILE A 390 10.15 -13.21 -27.27
CA ILE A 390 10.58 -13.09 -25.86
C ILE A 390 9.91 -14.17 -25.00
N ARG A 391 8.63 -14.46 -25.27
CA ARG A 391 7.76 -15.21 -24.36
C ARG A 391 7.60 -16.68 -24.72
N CYS A 392 7.91 -17.10 -25.95
CA CYS A 392 7.73 -18.47 -26.40
C CYS A 392 8.95 -18.96 -27.19
N GLU A 393 9.52 -20.10 -26.78
CA GLU A 393 10.70 -20.67 -27.44
C GLU A 393 10.37 -21.17 -28.86
N HIS A 394 9.16 -21.72 -29.06
CA HIS A 394 8.70 -22.14 -30.38
C HIS A 394 8.78 -20.98 -31.40
N PHE A 395 8.21 -19.83 -31.05
CA PHE A 395 8.28 -18.63 -31.90
C PHE A 395 9.69 -18.05 -32.00
N ARG A 396 10.48 -18.09 -30.92
CA ARG A 396 11.90 -17.67 -30.97
C ARG A 396 12.70 -18.46 -31.99
N LEU A 397 12.48 -19.76 -32.09
CA LEU A 397 13.12 -20.64 -33.07
C LEU A 397 12.55 -20.42 -34.47
N MET A 398 11.23 -20.29 -34.60
CA MET A 398 10.54 -20.03 -35.86
C MET A 398 11.12 -18.80 -36.58
N PHE A 399 11.45 -17.74 -35.84
CA PHE A 399 11.92 -16.47 -36.42
C PHE A 399 13.45 -16.26 -36.41
N ARG A 400 14.25 -17.34 -36.32
CA ARG A 400 15.71 -17.29 -36.14
C ARG A 400 16.54 -17.57 -37.41
N SER A 401 15.98 -17.38 -38.62
CA SER A 401 16.66 -17.33 -39.94
C SER A 401 16.79 -18.61 -40.81
N GLN A 402 15.83 -19.53 -40.77
CA GLN A 402 15.72 -20.59 -41.79
C GLN A 402 14.30 -20.82 -42.32
N TRP A 403 13.32 -20.05 -41.83
CA TRP A 403 11.92 -20.23 -42.21
C TRP A 403 11.54 -19.17 -43.25
N THR A 404 11.01 -19.61 -44.38
CA THR A 404 10.48 -18.79 -45.48
C THR A 404 9.33 -17.86 -45.05
N GLU A 405 8.78 -18.06 -43.85
CA GLU A 405 7.70 -17.27 -43.26
C GLU A 405 8.18 -16.00 -42.53
N ASP A 406 9.50 -15.76 -42.40
CA ASP A 406 10.00 -14.48 -41.86
C ASP A 406 9.49 -13.26 -42.67
N GLN A 407 9.09 -13.48 -43.93
CA GLN A 407 8.50 -12.50 -44.85
C GLN A 407 6.96 -12.54 -44.92
N GLN A 408 6.28 -13.47 -44.25
CA GLN A 408 4.83 -13.53 -44.26
C GLN A 408 4.24 -12.61 -43.18
N GLU A 409 3.36 -11.71 -43.63
CA GLU A 409 2.53 -10.90 -42.73
C GLU A 409 1.39 -11.73 -42.10
N VAL A 410 1.05 -12.89 -42.68
CA VAL A 410 -0.06 -13.76 -42.28
C VAL A 410 0.41 -15.20 -42.11
N ILE A 411 0.19 -15.78 -40.94
CA ILE A 411 0.43 -17.21 -40.68
C ILE A 411 -0.91 -17.92 -40.53
N GLU A 412 -1.14 -18.98 -41.31
CA GLU A 412 -2.37 -19.76 -41.27
C GLU A 412 -2.29 -20.91 -40.26
N ILE A 413 -3.26 -21.00 -39.36
CA ILE A 413 -3.40 -22.09 -38.38
C ILE A 413 -4.70 -22.83 -38.65
N GLY A 414 -4.58 -24.09 -39.06
CA GLY A 414 -5.73 -24.98 -39.28
C GLY A 414 -5.92 -26.08 -38.23
N GLN A 415 -4.99 -26.19 -37.25
CA GLN A 415 -4.97 -27.31 -36.30
C GLN A 415 -5.77 -27.04 -35.02
N PHE A 416 -6.01 -25.77 -34.70
CA PHE A 416 -6.64 -25.35 -33.45
C PHE A 416 -7.79 -24.41 -33.75
N SER A 417 -8.82 -24.41 -32.89
CA SER A 417 -9.92 -23.46 -32.99
C SER A 417 -9.45 -22.03 -32.71
N TYR A 418 -10.17 -21.06 -33.25
CA TYR A 418 -9.92 -19.65 -32.96
C TYR A 418 -9.86 -19.33 -31.45
N SER A 419 -10.78 -19.88 -30.65
CA SER A 419 -10.84 -19.59 -29.20
C SER A 419 -9.59 -20.08 -28.47
N VAL A 420 -9.11 -21.28 -28.81
CA VAL A 420 -7.92 -21.89 -28.22
C VAL A 420 -6.67 -21.11 -28.63
N TYR A 421 -6.48 -20.87 -29.92
CA TYR A 421 -5.27 -20.22 -30.41
C TYR A 421 -5.17 -18.75 -29.96
N ARG A 422 -6.30 -18.03 -29.95
CA ARG A 422 -6.36 -16.66 -29.42
C ARG A 422 -6.01 -16.61 -27.93
N SER A 423 -6.49 -17.56 -27.14
CA SER A 423 -6.19 -17.61 -25.70
C SER A 423 -4.73 -17.94 -25.44
N PHE A 424 -4.11 -18.80 -26.25
CA PHE A 424 -2.67 -19.03 -26.21
C PHE A 424 -1.89 -17.75 -26.46
N LEU A 425 -2.21 -17.02 -27.53
CA LEU A 425 -1.52 -15.77 -27.85
C LEU A 425 -1.75 -14.73 -26.75
N GLN A 426 -2.97 -14.61 -26.22
CA GLN A 426 -3.29 -13.69 -25.12
C GLN A 426 -2.50 -14.02 -23.85
N PHE A 427 -2.30 -15.30 -23.55
CA PHE A 427 -1.48 -15.75 -22.43
C PHE A 427 -0.03 -15.24 -22.54
N LEU A 428 0.54 -15.19 -23.75
CA LEU A 428 1.90 -14.68 -23.95
C LEU A 428 2.04 -13.20 -23.56
N TYR A 429 0.95 -12.42 -23.65
CA TYR A 429 0.91 -11.00 -23.28
C TYR A 429 0.53 -10.77 -21.81
N THR A 430 -0.28 -11.65 -21.22
CA THR A 430 -1.01 -11.34 -19.99
C THR A 430 -0.74 -12.28 -18.83
N ASP A 431 -0.06 -13.41 -19.05
CA ASP A 431 0.11 -14.50 -18.07
C ASP A 431 -1.22 -15.10 -17.55
N ALA A 432 -2.34 -14.78 -18.22
CA ALA A 432 -3.68 -15.22 -17.84
C ALA A 432 -4.33 -16.04 -18.97
N VAL A 433 -5.19 -16.98 -18.58
CA VAL A 433 -6.06 -17.73 -19.48
C VAL A 433 -7.47 -17.67 -18.92
N ASP A 434 -8.40 -17.28 -19.78
CA ASP A 434 -9.83 -17.29 -19.50
C ASP A 434 -10.53 -18.14 -20.57
N LEU A 435 -10.66 -19.43 -20.29
CA LEU A 435 -11.32 -20.40 -21.16
C LEU A 435 -12.17 -21.37 -20.34
N PRO A 436 -13.29 -21.84 -20.89
CA PRO A 436 -14.03 -22.92 -20.28
C PRO A 436 -13.18 -24.20 -20.23
N PRO A 437 -13.43 -25.11 -19.27
CA PRO A 437 -12.67 -26.36 -19.10
C PRO A 437 -12.60 -27.23 -20.36
N GLU A 438 -13.63 -27.18 -21.20
CA GLU A 438 -13.71 -27.94 -22.44
C GLU A 438 -12.71 -27.43 -23.48
N ASP A 439 -12.61 -26.11 -23.65
CA ASP A 439 -11.64 -25.47 -24.56
C ASP A 439 -10.21 -25.50 -23.98
N ALA A 440 -10.07 -25.54 -22.64
CA ALA A 440 -8.77 -25.68 -21.98
C ALA A 440 -8.04 -26.98 -22.36
N ILE A 441 -8.76 -27.99 -22.86
CA ILE A 441 -8.17 -29.21 -23.44
C ILE A 441 -7.38 -28.88 -24.71
N GLY A 442 -7.96 -28.11 -25.63
CA GLY A 442 -7.27 -27.70 -26.85
C GLY A 442 -6.05 -26.85 -26.54
N LEU A 443 -6.14 -26.00 -25.50
CA LEU A 443 -5.01 -25.21 -25.04
C LEU A 443 -3.91 -26.05 -24.36
N LEU A 444 -4.29 -27.14 -23.67
CA LEU A 444 -3.35 -28.10 -23.09
C LEU A 444 -2.53 -28.83 -24.17
N ASP A 445 -3.18 -29.19 -25.27
CA ASP A 445 -2.53 -29.79 -26.44
C ASP A 445 -1.52 -28.83 -27.07
N LEU A 446 -1.96 -27.58 -27.31
CA LEU A 446 -1.11 -26.53 -27.84
C LEU A 446 0.09 -26.25 -26.91
N ALA A 447 -0.15 -26.14 -25.61
CA ALA A 447 0.92 -25.94 -24.62
C ALA A 447 1.93 -27.09 -24.61
N THR A 448 1.47 -28.33 -24.84
CA THR A 448 2.35 -29.50 -24.94
C THR A 448 3.14 -29.45 -26.25
N SER A 449 2.48 -29.14 -27.37
CA SER A 449 3.09 -29.02 -28.69
C SER A 449 4.18 -27.95 -28.75
N TYR A 450 3.98 -26.82 -28.06
CA TYR A 450 4.94 -25.71 -28.00
C TYR A 450 5.86 -25.76 -26.78
N CYS A 451 5.80 -26.84 -25.97
CA CYS A 451 6.63 -27.04 -24.78
C CYS A 451 6.50 -25.93 -23.71
N GLU A 452 5.33 -25.30 -23.61
CA GLU A 452 5.01 -24.25 -22.64
C GLU A 452 4.54 -24.84 -21.30
N ASN A 453 5.49 -25.20 -20.44
CA ASN A 453 5.24 -25.88 -19.17
C ASN A 453 4.37 -25.08 -18.18
N HIS A 454 4.48 -23.75 -18.18
CA HIS A 454 3.66 -22.90 -17.29
C HIS A 454 2.19 -22.95 -17.71
N LEU A 455 1.93 -22.79 -19.01
CA LEU A 455 0.60 -22.87 -19.59
C LEU A 455 -0.03 -24.26 -19.40
N LYS A 456 0.77 -25.32 -19.56
CA LYS A 456 0.33 -26.72 -19.30
C LYS A 456 -0.22 -26.87 -17.89
N ARG A 457 0.48 -26.37 -16.86
CA ARG A 457 0.02 -26.41 -15.46
C ARG A 457 -1.25 -25.60 -15.25
N LEU A 458 -1.34 -24.42 -15.88
CA LEU A 458 -2.49 -23.55 -15.73
C LEU A 458 -3.75 -24.16 -16.35
N CYS A 459 -3.64 -24.78 -17.53
CA CYS A 459 -4.72 -25.53 -18.17
C CYS A 459 -5.20 -26.70 -17.30
N GLN A 460 -4.27 -27.49 -16.73
CA GLN A 460 -4.63 -28.58 -15.82
C GLN A 460 -5.40 -28.07 -14.58
N GLN A 461 -5.06 -26.91 -14.03
CA GLN A 461 -5.79 -26.32 -12.89
C GLN A 461 -7.19 -25.86 -13.28
N ILE A 462 -7.37 -25.24 -14.45
CA ILE A 462 -8.68 -24.85 -14.97
C ILE A 462 -9.58 -26.09 -15.12
N ILE A 463 -9.05 -27.15 -15.75
CA ILE A 463 -9.79 -28.40 -15.95
C ILE A 463 -10.17 -29.04 -14.60
N LYS A 464 -9.24 -29.10 -13.64
CA LYS A 464 -9.51 -29.66 -12.29
C LYS A 464 -10.60 -28.89 -11.54
N ARG A 465 -10.65 -27.56 -11.68
CA ARG A 465 -11.65 -26.72 -11.00
C ARG A 465 -13.03 -26.77 -11.66
N GLY A 466 -13.09 -26.99 -12.97
CA GLY A 466 -14.33 -27.01 -13.74
C GLY A 466 -14.86 -28.40 -14.09
N ILE A 467 -14.35 -29.45 -13.44
CA ILE A 467 -14.90 -30.81 -13.60
C ILE A 467 -16.32 -30.88 -13.02
N THR A 468 -17.21 -31.46 -13.80
CA THR A 468 -18.61 -31.72 -13.45
C THR A 468 -18.93 -33.16 -13.83
N VAL A 469 -20.06 -33.68 -13.36
CA VAL A 469 -20.50 -35.03 -13.75
C VAL A 469 -20.63 -35.16 -15.28
N GLU A 470 -21.15 -34.13 -15.95
CA GLU A 470 -21.40 -34.14 -17.39
C GLU A 470 -20.11 -34.22 -18.23
N ASN A 471 -19.06 -33.49 -17.83
CA ASN A 471 -17.82 -33.41 -18.61
C ASN A 471 -16.69 -34.33 -18.09
N ALA A 472 -16.84 -34.97 -16.93
CA ALA A 472 -15.77 -35.72 -16.26
C ALA A 472 -15.14 -36.80 -17.14
N PHE A 473 -15.96 -37.53 -17.89
CA PHE A 473 -15.47 -38.63 -18.73
C PHE A 473 -14.76 -38.13 -20.00
N THR A 474 -15.25 -37.03 -20.58
CA THR A 474 -14.59 -36.31 -21.69
C THR A 474 -13.22 -35.78 -21.26
N LEU A 475 -13.15 -35.18 -20.08
CA LEU A 475 -11.90 -34.67 -19.49
C LEU A 475 -10.92 -35.80 -19.18
N LEU A 476 -11.40 -36.96 -18.70
CA LEU A 476 -10.57 -38.14 -18.49
C LEU A 476 -9.99 -38.65 -19.82
N SER A 477 -10.79 -38.73 -20.87
CA SER A 477 -10.34 -39.15 -22.20
C SER A 477 -9.26 -38.22 -22.76
N ALA A 478 -9.47 -36.91 -22.61
CA ALA A 478 -8.49 -35.91 -23.00
C ALA A 478 -7.18 -36.04 -22.19
N ALA A 479 -7.26 -36.24 -20.88
CA ALA A 479 -6.07 -36.36 -20.03
C ALA A 479 -5.18 -37.56 -20.44
N ILE A 480 -5.80 -38.70 -20.79
CA ILE A 480 -5.08 -39.87 -21.31
C ILE A 480 -4.46 -39.55 -22.68
N ARG A 481 -5.23 -38.92 -23.57
CA ARG A 481 -4.77 -38.60 -24.94
C ARG A 481 -3.52 -37.71 -24.94
N TYR A 482 -3.43 -36.75 -24.02
CA TYR A 482 -2.35 -35.78 -23.94
C TYR A 482 -1.28 -36.09 -22.89
N ASP A 483 -1.26 -37.34 -22.39
CA ASP A 483 -0.26 -37.82 -21.43
C ASP A 483 -0.12 -36.90 -20.20
N ALA A 484 -1.27 -36.52 -19.63
CA ALA A 484 -1.36 -35.65 -18.48
C ALA A 484 -1.67 -36.46 -17.21
N GLU A 485 -0.68 -37.23 -16.72
CA GLU A 485 -0.83 -38.18 -15.60
C GLU A 485 -1.55 -37.59 -14.37
N ASP A 486 -1.14 -36.40 -13.93
CA ASP A 486 -1.72 -35.70 -12.78
C ASP A 486 -3.19 -35.30 -12.98
N LEU A 487 -3.60 -35.06 -14.22
CA LEU A 487 -4.97 -34.73 -14.57
C LEU A 487 -5.80 -36.00 -14.75
N GLU A 488 -5.22 -37.03 -15.36
CA GLU A 488 -5.83 -38.34 -15.55
C GLU A 488 -6.22 -38.96 -14.21
N GLU A 489 -5.29 -39.03 -13.26
CA GLU A 489 -5.53 -39.60 -11.93
C GLU A 489 -6.62 -38.84 -11.17
N PHE A 490 -6.68 -37.52 -11.32
CA PHE A 490 -7.72 -36.68 -10.73
C PHE A 490 -9.09 -36.95 -11.36
N CYS A 491 -9.19 -36.91 -12.70
CA CYS A 491 -10.42 -37.18 -13.43
C CYS A 491 -10.92 -38.61 -13.15
N PHE A 492 -10.02 -39.58 -13.08
CA PHE A 492 -10.35 -40.97 -12.76
C PHE A 492 -10.98 -41.09 -11.37
N LYS A 493 -10.36 -40.50 -10.34
CA LYS A 493 -10.91 -40.49 -8.97
C LYS A 493 -12.28 -39.81 -8.92
N PHE A 494 -12.45 -38.68 -9.62
CA PHE A 494 -13.73 -38.00 -9.70
C PHE A 494 -14.81 -38.89 -10.33
N CYS A 495 -14.50 -39.53 -11.46
CA CYS A 495 -15.40 -40.47 -12.14
C CYS A 495 -15.80 -41.64 -11.24
N VAL A 496 -14.85 -42.22 -10.49
CA VAL A 496 -15.13 -43.33 -9.57
C VAL A 496 -16.02 -42.90 -8.40
N ASN A 497 -15.76 -41.74 -7.79
CA ASN A 497 -16.57 -41.24 -6.67
C ASN A 497 -18.02 -40.89 -7.06
N HIS A 498 -18.23 -40.52 -8.33
CA HIS A 498 -19.53 -40.13 -8.87
C HIS A 498 -20.09 -41.15 -9.87
N MET A 499 -19.61 -42.41 -9.81
CA MET A 499 -19.81 -43.42 -10.84
C MET A 499 -21.26 -43.59 -11.29
N THR A 500 -22.21 -43.69 -10.35
CA THR A 500 -23.64 -43.87 -10.68
C THR A 500 -24.20 -42.77 -11.57
N ARG A 501 -23.74 -41.53 -11.39
CA ARG A 501 -24.19 -40.39 -12.20
C ARG A 501 -23.37 -40.27 -13.48
N VAL A 502 -22.07 -40.53 -13.43
CA VAL A 502 -21.18 -40.47 -14.60
C VAL A 502 -21.54 -41.53 -15.63
N THR A 503 -21.97 -42.73 -15.23
CA THR A 503 -22.42 -43.78 -16.18
C THR A 503 -23.74 -43.46 -16.89
N GLN A 504 -24.44 -42.41 -16.45
CA GLN A 504 -25.69 -41.95 -17.06
C GLN A 504 -25.46 -40.81 -18.07
N THR A 505 -24.24 -40.28 -18.19
CA THR A 505 -23.95 -39.17 -19.12
C THR A 505 -23.70 -39.67 -20.53
N THR A 506 -23.97 -38.83 -21.53
CA THR A 506 -23.74 -39.17 -22.95
C THR A 506 -22.26 -39.44 -23.22
N ALA A 507 -21.37 -38.65 -22.64
CA ALA A 507 -19.92 -38.77 -22.78
C ALA A 507 -19.38 -40.16 -22.36
N PHE A 508 -20.02 -40.82 -21.39
CA PHE A 508 -19.63 -42.18 -20.99
C PHE A 508 -19.94 -43.23 -22.06
N TRP A 509 -21.05 -43.07 -22.78
CA TRP A 509 -21.50 -44.00 -23.81
C TRP A 509 -20.86 -43.77 -25.19
N GLU A 510 -20.33 -42.56 -25.42
CA GLU A 510 -19.68 -42.18 -26.68
C GLU A 510 -18.18 -42.52 -26.73
N VAL A 511 -17.57 -42.92 -25.60
CA VAL A 511 -16.13 -43.23 -25.53
C VAL A 511 -15.77 -44.58 -26.14
N ASP A 512 -14.56 -44.64 -26.71
CA ASP A 512 -13.97 -45.84 -27.28
C ASP A 512 -14.00 -47.05 -26.34
N GLY A 513 -14.33 -48.21 -26.89
CA GLY A 513 -14.55 -49.45 -26.14
C GLY A 513 -13.28 -49.99 -25.47
N VAL A 514 -12.08 -49.64 -25.94
CA VAL A 514 -10.82 -50.00 -25.29
C VAL A 514 -10.62 -49.18 -24.02
N MET A 515 -10.78 -47.86 -24.11
CA MET A 515 -10.68 -46.96 -22.97
C MET A 515 -11.72 -47.30 -21.89
N LEU A 516 -12.95 -47.63 -22.29
CA LEU A 516 -14.01 -48.02 -21.38
C LEU A 516 -13.66 -49.32 -20.60
N LYS A 517 -13.10 -50.33 -21.28
CA LYS A 517 -12.63 -51.56 -20.63
C LYS A 517 -11.52 -51.30 -19.63
N GLU A 518 -10.55 -50.46 -19.99
CA GLU A 518 -9.44 -50.09 -19.11
C GLU A 518 -9.95 -49.33 -17.89
N PHE A 519 -10.87 -48.39 -18.08
CA PHE A 519 -11.53 -47.66 -17.00
C PHE A 519 -12.25 -48.62 -16.04
N ILE A 520 -13.08 -49.53 -16.54
CA ILE A 520 -13.81 -50.51 -15.71
C ILE A 520 -12.83 -51.43 -14.96
N SER A 521 -11.79 -51.91 -15.65
CA SER A 521 -10.73 -52.73 -15.05
C SER A 521 -10.06 -51.99 -13.90
N ARG A 522 -9.64 -50.74 -14.10
CA ARG A 522 -9.01 -49.89 -13.09
C ARG A 522 -9.97 -49.58 -11.94
N ALA A 523 -11.22 -49.22 -12.24
CA ALA A 523 -12.26 -48.97 -11.25
C ALA A 523 -12.56 -50.19 -10.37
N SER A 524 -12.53 -51.40 -10.96
CA SER A 524 -12.73 -52.66 -10.23
C SER A 524 -11.64 -52.91 -9.19
N ARG A 525 -10.38 -52.60 -9.54
CA ARG A 525 -9.23 -52.71 -8.63
C ARG A 525 -9.32 -51.70 -7.48
N CYS A 526 -9.90 -50.53 -7.74
CA CYS A 526 -10.14 -49.49 -6.73
C CYS A 526 -11.35 -49.77 -5.83
N GLY A 527 -12.04 -50.90 -6.00
CA GLY A 527 -13.18 -51.28 -5.15
C GLY A 527 -14.48 -50.54 -5.48
N ALA A 528 -14.56 -49.87 -6.63
CA ALA A 528 -15.71 -49.03 -6.98
C ALA A 528 -17.03 -49.80 -7.17
N PHE A 529 -16.97 -51.13 -7.32
CA PHE A 529 -18.12 -52.03 -7.46
C PHE A 529 -18.39 -52.88 -6.21
N LYS A 530 -17.70 -52.62 -5.10
CA LYS A 530 -18.01 -53.27 -3.82
C LYS A 530 -19.14 -52.48 -3.15
N ASN A 531 -20.30 -53.11 -3.03
CA ASN A 531 -21.40 -52.64 -2.17
C ASN A 531 -20.98 -52.65 -0.70
#